data_AF-A0A5B0D1N4-F1
#
_entry.id   AF-A0A5B0D1N4-F1
#
_cell.length_a   1.000
_cell.length_b   1.000
_cell.length_c   1.000
_cell.angle_alpha   90.00
_cell.angle_beta   90.00
_cell.angle_gamma   90.00
#
_symmetry.space_group_name_H-M   'P 1'
#
loop_
_entity.id
_entity.type
_entity.pdbx_description
1 polymer ?
#
loop_
_entity_poly.entity_id
_entity_poly.type
_entity_poly.pdbx_seq_one_letter_code
_entity_poly.pdbx_strand_id
1 'polypeptide(L)' 'MSTPIPPLVPRPDDDGDIDAVPHREVDGEKVLDTDVDADQVDGATADRLAAEQPADADTDAD' A
#
# COMPACT_ATOMS: atom_id res chain seq x y z
N MET A 1 1.37 29.51 -22.78
CA MET A 1 1.53 29.38 -21.31
C MET A 1 2.28 28.08 -21.08
N SER A 2 3.47 28.12 -20.48
CA SER A 2 4.24 26.91 -20.15
C SER A 2 3.88 26.49 -18.72
N THR A 3 3.36 25.29 -18.55
CA THR A 3 3.11 24.71 -17.23
C THR A 3 4.42 24.14 -16.68
N PRO A 4 4.92 24.60 -15.52
CA PRO A 4 6.13 24.05 -14.93
C PRO A 4 5.91 22.58 -14.58
N ILE A 5 6.86 21.72 -14.95
CA ILE A 5 6.84 20.30 -14.56
C ILE A 5 7.14 20.24 -13.05
N PRO A 6 6.28 19.62 -12.23
CA PRO A 6 6.54 19.46 -10.81
C PRO A 6 7.81 18.63 -10.58
N PRO A 7 8.56 18.91 -9.50
CA PRO A 7 9.76 18.16 -9.18
C PRO A 7 9.44 16.69 -8.99
N LEU A 8 10.22 15.81 -9.62
CA LEU A 8 10.15 14.37 -9.41
C LEU A 8 10.49 14.06 -7.96
N VAL A 9 9.52 13.54 -7.21
CA VAL A 9 9.73 13.03 -5.86
C VAL A 9 10.49 11.71 -5.98
N PRO A 10 11.63 11.52 -5.28
CA PRO A 10 12.30 10.23 -5.23
C PRO A 10 11.30 9.18 -4.75
N ARG A 11 11.16 8.06 -5.48
CA ARG A 11 10.41 6.92 -4.95
C ARG A 11 11.14 6.42 -3.71
N PRO A 12 10.42 6.08 -2.64
CA PRO A 12 11.03 5.34 -1.55
C PRO A 12 11.63 4.05 -2.12
N ASP A 13 12.76 3.60 -1.58
CA ASP A 13 13.36 2.34 -1.98
C ASP A 13 12.31 1.22 -1.81
N ASP A 14 11.91 0.60 -2.92
CA ASP A 14 10.80 -0.38 -3.02
C ASP A 14 11.08 -1.70 -2.28
N ASP A 15 12.28 -1.88 -1.73
CA ASP A 15 12.69 -3.09 -1.02
C ASP A 15 12.47 -2.99 0.51
N GLY A 16 11.46 -2.23 0.95
CA GLY A 16 11.03 -2.26 2.34
C GLY A 16 10.40 -3.62 2.63
N ASP A 17 11.09 -4.47 3.38
CA ASP A 17 10.68 -5.83 3.74
C ASP A 17 9.18 -5.90 4.05
N ILE A 18 8.39 -6.39 3.09
CA ILE A 18 6.93 -6.56 3.23
C ILE A 18 6.63 -7.50 4.43
N ASP A 19 7.58 -8.38 4.75
CA ASP A 19 7.54 -9.27 5.91
C ASP A 19 7.66 -8.53 7.26
N ALA A 20 8.10 -7.26 7.28
CA ALA A 20 8.13 -6.42 8.47
C ALA A 20 6.77 -5.80 8.80
N VAL A 21 5.81 -5.84 7.88
CA VAL A 21 4.46 -5.29 8.07
C VAL A 21 3.55 -6.36 8.70
N PRO A 22 2.87 -6.07 9.82
CA PRO A 22 1.91 -7.00 10.42
C PRO A 22 0.79 -7.37 9.44
N HIS A 23 0.67 -8.67 9.14
CA HIS A 23 -0.33 -9.23 8.23
C HIS A 23 -0.91 -10.52 8.80
N ARG A 24 -2.14 -10.85 8.41
CA ARG A 24 -2.81 -12.10 8.74
C ARG A 24 -3.29 -12.81 7.47
N GLU A 25 -3.38 -14.14 7.54
CA GLU A 25 -3.94 -14.93 6.45
C GLU A 25 -5.46 -15.07 6.60
N VAL A 26 -6.21 -14.59 5.60
CA VAL A 26 -7.67 -14.74 5.50
C VAL A 26 -7.94 -15.45 4.18
N ASP A 27 -8.57 -16.63 4.24
CA ASP A 27 -8.88 -17.46 3.05
C ASP A 27 -7.67 -17.78 2.13
N GLY A 28 -6.47 -17.80 2.72
CA GLY A 28 -5.22 -18.06 2.00
C GLY A 28 -4.60 -16.81 1.35
N GLU A 29 -5.15 -15.63 1.60
CA GLU A 29 -4.62 -14.34 1.16
C GLU A 29 -3.98 -13.59 2.33
N LYS A 30 -2.81 -12.97 2.10
CA LYS A 30 -2.15 -12.09 3.08
C LYS A 30 -2.83 -10.73 3.08
N VAL A 31 -3.55 -10.42 4.14
CA VAL A 31 -4.26 -9.14 4.34
C VAL A 31 -3.63 -8.40 5.53
N LEU A 32 -3.59 -7.07 5.45
CA LEU A 32 -3.11 -6.22 6.55
C LEU A 32 -3.92 -6.49 7.83
N ASP A 33 -3.23 -6.65 8.96
CA ASP A 33 -3.91 -6.92 10.22
C ASP A 33 -4.45 -5.64 10.86
N THR A 34 -5.77 -5.48 10.88
CA THR A 34 -6.44 -4.27 11.36
C THR A 34 -6.65 -4.25 12.87
N ASP A 35 -6.40 -5.36 13.55
CA ASP A 35 -6.54 -5.45 15.02
C ASP A 35 -5.24 -5.13 15.77
N VAL A 36 -4.12 -4.99 15.04
CA VAL A 36 -2.85 -4.51 15.56
C VAL A 36 -2.95 -3.03 15.95
N ASP A 37 -2.35 -2.68 17.10
CA ASP A 37 -2.25 -1.30 17.56
C ASP A 37 -1.62 -0.42 16.47
N ALA A 38 -2.25 0.72 16.17
CA ALA A 38 -1.78 1.63 15.13
C ALA A 38 -0.34 2.14 15.36
N ASP A 39 0.12 2.16 16.61
CA ASP A 39 1.50 2.50 16.97
C ASP A 39 2.53 1.46 16.50
N GLN A 40 2.08 0.25 16.16
CA GLN A 40 2.90 -0.85 15.63
C GLN A 40 2.81 -0.95 14.10
N VAL A 41 1.94 -0.15 13.46
CA VAL A 41 1.80 -0.09 12.00
C VAL A 41 2.67 1.04 11.46
N ASP A 42 3.62 0.72 10.59
CA ASP A 42 4.31 1.75 9.82
C ASP A 42 3.40 2.27 8.69
N GLY A 43 2.75 3.40 8.94
CA GLY A 43 1.82 4.03 8.01
C GLY A 43 2.42 4.33 6.65
N ALA A 44 3.73 4.63 6.58
CA ALA A 44 4.40 4.87 5.30
C ALA A 44 4.45 3.60 4.43
N THR A 45 4.61 2.44 5.07
CA THR A 45 4.58 1.15 4.37
C THR A 45 3.16 0.72 4.05
N ALA A 46 2.19 0.99 4.94
CA ALA A 46 0.77 0.72 4.68
C ALA A 46 0.22 1.50 3.48
N ASP A 47 0.54 2.80 3.37
CA ASP A 47 0.12 3.64 2.23
C ASP A 47 0.69 3.12 0.90
N ARG A 48 1.92 2.56 0.91
CA ARG A 48 2.54 1.97 -0.27
C ARG A 48 1.83 0.69 -0.69
N LEU A 49 1.58 -0.23 0.25
CA LEU A 49 0.83 -1.47 -0.01
C LEU A 49 -0.58 -1.17 -0.57
N ALA A 50 -1.26 -0.16 -0.02
CA ALA A 50 -2.58 0.27 -0.50
C ALA A 50 -2.53 0.89 -1.92
N ALA A 51 -1.41 1.52 -2.29
CA ALA A 51 -1.22 2.03 -3.65
C ALA A 51 -0.83 0.95 -4.67
N GLU A 52 -0.17 -0.13 -4.21
CA GLU A 52 0.26 -1.26 -5.03
C GLU A 52 -0.83 -2.32 -5.27
N GLN A 53 -1.77 -2.45 -4.33
CA GLN A 53 -3.02 -3.17 -4.55
C GLN A 53 -4.10 -2.17 -4.97
N PRO A 54 -4.23 -1.82 -6.26
CA PRO A 54 -5.51 -1.31 -6.72
C PRO A 54 -6.49 -2.45 -6.48
N ALA A 55 -7.30 -2.34 -5.42
CA ALA A 55 -8.43 -3.23 -5.19
C ALA A 55 -9.08 -3.45 -6.55
N ASP A 56 -9.05 -4.69 -7.05
CA ASP A 56 -9.49 -5.00 -8.39
C ASP A 56 -10.79 -4.25 -8.61
N ALA A 57 -10.72 -3.24 -9.47
CA ALA A 57 -11.89 -2.61 -9.99
C ALA A 57 -12.53 -3.69 -10.84
N ASP A 58 -13.33 -4.55 -10.20
CA ASP A 58 -14.39 -5.32 -10.83
C ASP A 58 -15.39 -4.29 -11.39
N THR A 59 -14.96 -3.63 -12.46
CA THR A 59 -15.54 -3.69 -13.79
C THR A 59 -17.00 -4.14 -13.78
N ASP A 60 -17.86 -3.13 -13.90
CA ASP A 60 -19.12 -3.13 -14.63
C ASP A 60 -19.93 -4.46 -14.71
N ALA A 61 -21.12 -4.38 -14.11
CA ALA A 61 -22.42 -4.59 -14.77
C ALA A 61 -22.71 -5.93 -15.48
N ASP A 62 -23.65 -6.69 -14.90
CA ASP A 62 -24.81 -7.23 -15.63
C ASP A 62 -26.07 -7.20 -14.75
#